data_AF-O73805-F1
#
_entry.id   AF-O73805-F1
#
_cell.length_a   1.000
_cell.length_b   1.000
_cell.length_c   1.000
_cell.angle_alpha   90.00
_cell.angle_beta   90.00
_cell.angle_gamma   90.00
#
_symmetry.space_group_name_H-M   'P 1'
#
loop_
_entity.id
_entity.type
_entity.pdbx_description
1 polymer ?
#
loop_
_entity_poly.entity_id
_entity_poly.type
_entity_poly.pdbx_seq_one_letter_code
_entity_poly.pdbx_strand_id
1 'polypeptide(L)'
;MRQDYLAVSTDDQTVCTYDSTIICCQDPKFKCGNNMFRHSQASRKRAETIEILVIVTYALWAMGGPLGLHHLYLERDSHALLWMLTLGGFGIGWAREIIRPRLYRLGLVWLAFSAPLGYCIFHNTTATLYYLSDCVAALLDIFWFLPWLRSVVEFMLLMPYRIFCFFTGGGYYEEAWRKVLEILLREYTTEEKDALQILSLEVEASLQDITRSYRELAKTWHPDHNPSKDAEATFMKIHRAYEVLLQRHRTQHGR
;
A
#
# COMPACT_ATOMS: atom_id res chain seq x y z
N MET A 1 19.01 -12.36 -33.07
CA MET A 1 19.88 -11.53 -32.20
C MET A 1 21.07 -11.11 -33.03
N ARG A 2 21.19 -9.83 -33.39
CA ARG A 2 22.33 -9.29 -34.14
C ARG A 2 23.21 -8.57 -33.12
N GLN A 3 24.35 -9.18 -32.77
CA GLN A 3 25.30 -8.67 -31.78
C GLN A 3 26.34 -7.78 -32.49
N ASP A 4 26.61 -6.62 -31.91
CA ASP A 4 27.52 -5.60 -32.46
C ASP A 4 28.97 -5.91 -32.04
N TYR A 5 29.90 -5.94 -33.00
CA TYR A 5 31.33 -6.21 -32.79
C TYR A 5 32.14 -4.91 -32.99
N LEU A 6 33.15 -4.66 -32.16
CA LEU A 6 34.13 -3.57 -32.31
C LEU A 6 35.51 -4.17 -32.62
N ALA A 7 36.11 -3.77 -33.75
CA ALA A 7 37.49 -4.12 -34.09
C ALA A 7 38.39 -2.88 -34.06
N VAL A 8 39.57 -3.04 -33.46
CA VAL A 8 40.66 -2.06 -33.44
C VAL A 8 41.82 -2.70 -34.21
N SER A 9 42.38 -1.97 -35.17
CA SER A 9 43.52 -2.40 -35.99
C SER A 9 44.76 -1.64 -35.55
N THR A 10 45.72 -2.35 -34.98
CA THR A 10 47.10 -1.89 -34.79
C THR A 10 47.99 -2.80 -35.62
N ASP A 11 48.97 -2.20 -36.30
CA ASP A 11 49.77 -2.81 -37.37
C ASP A 11 50.15 -4.28 -37.07
N ASP A 12 49.73 -5.15 -37.99
CA ASP A 12 49.89 -6.60 -38.08
C ASP A 12 48.95 -7.59 -37.33
N GLN A 13 47.96 -7.17 -36.53
CA GLN A 13 46.85 -8.09 -36.13
C GLN A 13 45.49 -7.39 -35.99
N THR A 14 44.46 -7.92 -36.67
CA THR A 14 43.06 -7.52 -36.46
C THR A 14 42.45 -8.30 -35.28
N VAL A 15 42.11 -7.57 -34.23
CA VAL A 15 41.53 -8.13 -33.00
C VAL A 15 40.05 -7.72 -32.91
N CYS A 16 39.16 -8.70 -32.74
CA CYS A 16 37.72 -8.48 -32.54
C CYS A 16 37.38 -8.75 -31.07
N THR A 17 36.68 -7.82 -30.43
CA THR A 17 36.26 -7.95 -29.02
C THR A 17 34.76 -8.23 -28.94
N TYR A 18 34.40 -9.23 -28.12
CA TYR A 18 33.03 -9.54 -27.75
C TYR A 18 32.94 -9.59 -26.23
N ASP A 19 32.10 -8.73 -25.64
CA ASP A 19 31.78 -8.72 -24.21
C ASP A 19 33.01 -8.94 -23.30
N SER A 20 34.00 -8.06 -23.47
CA SER A 20 35.27 -8.03 -22.72
C SER A 20 36.21 -9.23 -22.91
N THR A 21 35.96 -10.12 -23.87
CA THR A 21 36.88 -11.22 -24.25
C THR A 21 37.52 -10.93 -25.62
N ILE A 22 38.86 -11.00 -25.67
CA ILE A 22 39.64 -10.78 -26.87
C ILE A 22 39.72 -12.08 -27.67
N ILE A 23 39.17 -12.12 -28.89
CA ILE A 23 39.32 -13.27 -29.80
C ILE A 23 40.18 -12.82 -30.98
N CYS A 24 41.40 -13.38 -31.08
CA CYS A 24 42.27 -13.18 -32.25
C CYS A 24 41.75 -14.01 -33.42
N CYS A 25 41.25 -13.35 -34.47
CA CYS A 25 40.89 -14.01 -35.72
C CYS A 25 42.15 -14.25 -36.55
N GLN A 26 42.70 -15.45 -36.45
CA GLN A 26 43.81 -15.91 -37.27
C GLN A 26 43.27 -16.47 -38.60
N ASP A 27 42.77 -15.62 -39.51
CA ASP A 27 42.40 -16.09 -40.86
C ASP A 27 42.60 -15.01 -41.95
N PRO A 28 43.49 -15.22 -42.94
CA PRO A 28 43.94 -14.18 -43.87
C PRO A 28 42.96 -13.90 -45.04
N LYS A 29 41.69 -14.30 -44.96
CA LYS A 29 40.72 -14.13 -46.08
C LYS A 29 39.37 -13.49 -45.72
N PHE A 30 39.20 -12.93 -44.53
CA PHE A 30 37.95 -12.26 -44.17
C PHE A 30 38.04 -10.73 -44.40
N LYS A 31 37.44 -10.24 -45.50
CA LYS A 31 37.27 -8.80 -45.74
C LYS A 31 36.31 -8.20 -44.70
N CYS A 32 36.84 -7.49 -43.72
CA CYS A 32 36.05 -6.69 -42.79
C CYS A 32 35.40 -5.52 -43.56
N GLY A 33 34.10 -5.62 -43.83
CA GLY A 33 33.38 -4.71 -44.72
C GLY A 33 33.11 -3.33 -44.12
N ASN A 34 32.97 -2.33 -45.00
CA ASN A 34 32.62 -0.91 -44.75
C ASN A 34 31.44 -0.66 -43.78
N ASN A 35 30.64 -1.67 -43.46
CA ASN A 35 29.49 -1.59 -42.57
C ASN A 35 29.88 -1.40 -41.10
N MET A 36 31.05 -1.88 -40.65
CA MET A 36 31.47 -1.77 -39.25
C MET A 36 31.92 -0.35 -38.88
N PHE A 37 32.59 0.35 -39.82
CA PHE A 37 32.99 1.75 -39.64
C PHE A 37 31.77 2.69 -39.54
N ARG A 38 30.69 2.40 -40.30
CA ARG A 38 29.41 3.12 -40.20
C ARG A 38 28.72 2.91 -38.84
N HIS A 39 28.78 1.71 -38.27
CA HIS A 39 28.16 1.41 -36.98
C HIS A 39 28.89 2.10 -35.80
N SER A 40 30.23 2.16 -35.85
CA SER A 40 31.05 2.93 -34.90
C SER A 40 30.75 4.43 -34.95
N GLN A 41 30.60 5.01 -36.15
CA GLN A 41 30.24 6.43 -36.27
C GLN A 41 28.78 6.73 -35.87
N ALA A 42 27.84 5.82 -36.14
CA ALA A 42 26.44 6.00 -35.74
C ALA A 42 26.23 5.90 -34.22
N SER A 43 26.94 4.98 -33.55
CA SER A 43 26.92 4.85 -32.09
C SER A 43 27.56 6.06 -31.39
N ARG A 44 28.67 6.59 -31.93
CA ARG A 44 29.30 7.83 -31.43
C ARG A 44 28.39 9.05 -31.56
N LYS A 45 27.74 9.22 -32.72
CA LYS A 45 26.74 10.30 -32.92
C LYS A 45 25.53 10.16 -31.98
N ARG A 46 25.07 8.93 -31.71
CA ARG A 46 23.96 8.68 -30.78
C ARG A 46 24.35 9.01 -29.34
N ALA A 47 25.58 8.67 -28.92
CA ALA A 47 26.10 9.03 -27.61
C ALA A 47 26.19 10.55 -27.43
N GLU A 48 26.75 11.27 -28.41
CA GLU A 48 26.80 12.75 -28.40
C GLU A 48 25.40 13.37 -28.35
N THR A 49 24.43 12.79 -29.07
CA THR A 49 23.03 13.27 -29.04
C THR A 49 22.38 13.06 -27.66
N ILE A 50 22.68 11.94 -27.00
CA ILE A 50 22.15 11.64 -25.66
C ILE A 50 22.76 12.60 -24.62
N GLU A 51 24.06 12.87 -24.69
CA GLU A 51 24.70 13.83 -23.79
C GLU A 51 24.13 15.23 -23.97
N ILE A 52 23.94 15.69 -25.21
CA ILE A 52 23.30 16.97 -25.50
C ILE A 52 21.87 16.99 -24.94
N LEU A 53 21.08 15.93 -25.15
CA LEU A 53 19.70 15.86 -24.66
C LEU A 53 19.64 15.90 -23.12
N VAL A 54 20.56 15.22 -22.44
CA VAL A 54 20.67 15.22 -20.98
C VAL A 54 21.02 16.62 -20.48
N ILE A 55 21.99 17.29 -21.10
CA ILE A 55 22.38 18.67 -20.76
C ILE A 55 21.21 19.63 -20.99
N VAL A 56 20.51 19.52 -22.13
CA VAL A 56 19.33 20.33 -22.46
C VAL A 56 18.21 20.09 -21.45
N THR A 57 18.00 18.83 -21.05
CA THR A 57 17.00 18.48 -20.03
C THR A 57 17.35 19.11 -18.68
N TYR A 58 18.61 19.06 -18.25
CA TYR A 58 19.06 19.69 -17.00
C TYR A 58 19.02 21.22 -17.08
N ALA A 59 19.33 21.83 -18.23
CA ALA A 59 19.22 23.27 -18.45
C ALA A 59 17.76 23.75 -18.43
N LEU A 60 16.85 23.01 -19.07
CA LEU A 60 15.41 23.27 -19.04
C LEU A 60 14.83 23.06 -17.64
N TRP A 61 15.31 22.06 -16.90
CA TRP A 61 14.94 21.86 -15.50
C TRP A 61 15.47 22.98 -14.59
N ALA A 62 16.69 23.47 -14.81
CA ALA A 62 17.26 24.58 -14.06
C ALA A 62 16.54 25.92 -14.32
N MET A 63 16.04 26.15 -15.54
CA MET A 63 15.28 27.37 -15.87
C MET A 63 13.78 27.25 -15.55
N GLY A 64 13.17 26.09 -15.77
CA GLY A 64 11.74 25.85 -15.56
C GLY A 64 11.36 25.34 -14.16
N GLY A 65 12.31 24.76 -13.42
CA GLY A 65 12.14 24.31 -12.04
C GLY A 65 11.79 25.46 -11.08
N PRO A 66 12.54 26.57 -11.08
CA PRO A 66 12.26 27.75 -10.25
C PRO A 66 10.93 28.43 -10.54
N LEU A 67 10.37 28.24 -11.73
CA LEU A 67 9.07 28.77 -12.13
C LEU A 67 7.91 27.85 -11.76
N GLY A 68 8.16 26.73 -11.07
CA GLY A 68 7.10 25.83 -10.61
C GLY A 68 6.52 24.95 -11.72
N LEU A 69 7.19 24.84 -12.88
CA LEU A 69 6.72 24.07 -14.04
C LEU A 69 6.48 22.59 -13.70
N HIS A 70 7.17 22.07 -12.68
CA HIS A 70 7.00 20.71 -12.18
C HIS A 70 5.64 20.46 -11.49
N HIS A 71 4.96 21.50 -10.98
CA HIS A 71 3.61 21.38 -10.43
C HIS A 71 2.53 21.24 -11.52
N LEU A 72 2.83 21.69 -12.74
CA LEU A 72 1.94 21.55 -13.90
C LEU A 72 1.93 20.10 -14.42
N TYR A 73 3.06 19.38 -14.31
CA TYR A 73 3.16 17.96 -14.70
C TYR A 73 2.35 17.02 -13.79
N LEU A 74 2.09 17.45 -12.54
CA LEU A 74 1.35 16.67 -11.54
C LEU A 74 -0.15 17.02 -11.49
N GLU A 75 -0.69 17.67 -12.53
CA GLU A 75 -2.12 18.05 -12.69
C GLU A 75 -2.70 18.80 -11.48
N ARG A 76 -1.86 19.62 -10.82
CA ARG A 76 -2.23 20.35 -9.60
C ARG A 76 -2.18 21.86 -9.86
N ASP A 77 -3.07 22.27 -10.75
CA ASP A 77 -3.05 23.56 -11.44
C ASP A 77 -3.20 24.76 -10.49
N SER A 78 -3.98 24.61 -9.41
CA SER A 78 -4.16 25.67 -8.40
C SER A 78 -2.87 25.98 -7.63
N HIS A 79 -2.05 24.97 -7.37
CA HIS A 79 -0.75 25.15 -6.72
C HIS A 79 0.27 25.72 -7.69
N ALA A 80 0.26 25.31 -8.95
CA ALA A 80 1.15 25.84 -9.98
C ALA A 80 0.90 27.34 -10.20
N LEU A 81 -0.37 27.77 -10.28
CA LEU A 81 -0.75 29.18 -10.40
C LEU A 81 -0.31 30.00 -9.19
N LEU A 82 -0.55 29.50 -7.96
CA LEU A 82 -0.09 30.17 -6.75
C LEU A 82 1.44 30.32 -6.74
N TRP A 83 2.17 29.28 -7.16
CA TRP A 83 3.64 29.29 -7.21
C TRP A 83 4.19 30.27 -8.24
N MET A 84 3.60 30.31 -9.44
CA MET A 84 3.96 31.25 -10.51
C MET A 84 3.64 32.70 -10.15
N LEU A 85 2.47 32.96 -9.54
CA LEU A 85 2.03 34.30 -9.16
C LEU A 85 2.85 34.88 -7.99
N THR A 86 3.32 34.03 -7.08
CA THR A 86 4.03 34.45 -5.86
C THR A 86 5.55 34.30 -5.94
N LEU A 87 6.10 33.92 -7.10
CA LEU A 87 7.51 33.56 -7.28
C LEU A 87 8.00 32.61 -6.17
N GLY A 88 7.26 31.52 -5.93
CA GLY A 88 7.57 30.56 -4.88
C GLY A 88 7.26 31.05 -3.46
N GLY A 89 6.24 31.90 -3.29
CA GLY A 89 5.74 32.36 -1.99
C GLY A 89 6.74 33.23 -1.23
N PHE A 90 7.31 34.25 -1.87
CA PHE A 90 8.30 35.15 -1.25
C PHE A 90 9.49 34.41 -0.59
N GLY A 91 9.97 33.32 -1.20
CA GLY A 91 11.09 32.54 -0.67
C GLY A 91 10.75 31.59 0.48
N ILE A 92 9.54 31.66 1.06
CA ILE A 92 9.08 30.71 2.09
C ILE A 92 8.91 29.30 1.50
N GLY A 93 8.43 29.20 0.26
CA GLY A 93 8.31 27.93 -0.47
C GLY A 93 9.67 27.27 -0.68
N TRP A 94 10.65 28.06 -1.12
CA TRP A 94 12.05 27.66 -1.31
C TRP A 94 12.72 27.24 0.00
N ALA A 95 12.57 28.03 1.07
CA ALA A 95 13.07 27.69 2.39
C ALA A 95 12.46 26.36 2.88
N ARG A 96 11.16 26.17 2.70
CA ARG A 96 10.47 24.91 3.04
C ARG A 96 11.02 23.74 2.21
N GLU A 97 11.31 23.93 0.94
CA GLU A 97 11.88 22.90 0.05
C GLU A 97 13.33 22.55 0.39
N ILE A 98 14.12 23.49 0.89
CA ILE A 98 15.49 23.25 1.35
C ILE A 98 15.52 22.57 2.74
N ILE A 99 14.58 22.91 3.61
CA ILE A 99 14.51 22.41 4.99
C ILE A 99 13.84 21.03 5.05
N ARG A 100 12.83 20.75 4.21
CA ARG A 100 12.07 19.49 4.22
C ARG A 100 12.93 18.23 4.09
N PRO A 101 13.94 18.13 3.20
CA PRO A 101 14.79 16.94 3.10
C PRO A 101 15.68 16.73 4.34
N ARG A 102 16.03 17.80 5.06
CA ARG A 102 16.79 17.70 6.32
C ARG A 102 15.89 17.24 7.46
N LEU A 103 14.71 17.83 7.60
CA LEU A 103 13.71 17.40 8.59
C LEU A 103 13.25 15.95 8.35
N TYR A 104 13.05 15.56 7.08
CA TYR A 104 12.72 14.18 6.73
C TYR A 104 13.83 13.21 7.15
N ARG A 105 15.10 13.54 6.87
CA ARG A 105 16.24 12.72 7.32
C ARG A 105 16.34 12.64 8.84
N LEU A 106 16.14 13.74 9.55
CA LEU A 106 16.11 13.75 11.02
C LEU A 106 14.95 12.91 11.57
N GLY A 107 13.77 13.00 10.96
CA GLY A 107 12.62 12.16 11.31
C GLY A 107 12.87 10.68 11.05
N LEU A 108 13.53 10.34 9.93
CA LEU A 108 13.90 8.97 9.61
C LEU A 108 14.93 8.40 10.61
N VAL A 109 15.92 9.21 10.99
CA VAL A 109 16.91 8.83 12.02
C VAL A 109 16.24 8.66 13.38
N TRP A 110 15.34 9.58 13.76
CA TRP A 110 14.57 9.47 14.99
C TRP A 110 13.72 8.19 15.01
N LEU A 111 13.03 7.87 13.92
CA LEU A 111 12.21 6.66 13.80
C LEU A 111 13.09 5.40 13.83
N ALA A 112 14.22 5.41 13.11
CA ALA A 112 15.18 4.30 13.10
C ALA A 112 15.77 4.00 14.49
N PHE A 113 15.87 5.00 15.37
CA PHE A 113 16.37 4.82 16.74
C PHE A 113 15.26 4.52 17.75
N SER A 114 14.14 5.22 17.67
CA SER A 114 13.03 5.08 18.62
C SER A 114 12.18 3.83 18.37
N ALA A 115 12.02 3.38 17.11
CA ALA A 115 11.20 2.21 16.82
C ALA A 115 11.78 0.90 17.36
N PRO A 116 13.09 0.59 17.22
CA PRO A 116 13.67 -0.60 17.85
C PRO A 116 13.63 -0.55 19.37
N LEU A 117 13.92 0.62 19.97
CA LEU A 117 13.85 0.79 21.42
C LEU A 117 12.42 0.61 21.94
N GLY A 118 11.45 1.22 21.28
CA GLY A 118 10.03 1.03 21.57
C GLY A 118 9.62 -0.43 21.43
N TYR A 119 9.98 -1.07 20.32
CA TYR A 119 9.72 -2.48 20.10
C TYR A 119 10.33 -3.37 21.18
N CYS A 120 11.57 -3.15 21.59
CA CYS A 120 12.21 -3.91 22.67
C CYS A 120 11.50 -3.73 24.02
N ILE A 121 11.11 -2.50 24.37
CA ILE A 121 10.37 -2.21 25.60
C ILE A 121 9.01 -2.90 25.58
N PHE A 122 8.25 -2.77 24.49
CA PHE A 122 6.95 -3.39 24.34
C PHE A 122 7.03 -4.90 24.27
N HIS A 123 7.98 -5.47 23.54
CA HIS A 123 8.15 -6.93 23.42
C HIS A 123 8.53 -7.55 24.77
N ASN A 124 9.41 -6.90 25.54
CA ASN A 124 9.77 -7.37 26.88
C ASN A 124 8.60 -7.23 27.87
N THR A 125 7.85 -6.13 27.81
CA THR A 125 6.65 -5.92 28.64
C THR A 125 5.56 -6.94 28.27
N THR A 126 5.39 -7.23 26.98
CA THR A 126 4.40 -8.20 26.50
C THR A 126 4.80 -9.62 26.89
N ALA A 127 6.06 -9.99 26.75
CA ALA A 127 6.57 -11.29 27.18
C ALA A 127 6.42 -11.49 28.69
N THR A 128 6.77 -10.48 29.50
CA THR A 128 6.60 -10.54 30.96
C THR A 128 5.13 -10.63 31.37
N LEU A 129 4.22 -9.95 30.65
CA LEU A 129 2.78 -10.08 30.85
C LEU A 129 2.28 -11.49 30.50
N TYR A 130 2.77 -12.10 29.41
CA TYR A 130 2.42 -13.49 29.06
C TYR A 130 2.90 -14.49 30.12
N TYR A 131 4.17 -14.38 30.55
CA TYR A 131 4.66 -15.23 31.64
C TYR A 131 3.85 -15.03 32.92
N LEU A 132 3.47 -13.79 33.23
CA LEU A 132 2.65 -13.49 34.40
C LEU A 132 1.25 -14.09 34.26
N SER A 133 0.61 -13.98 33.08
CA SER A 133 -0.72 -14.56 32.85
C SER A 133 -0.69 -16.09 32.91
N ASP A 134 0.36 -16.72 32.39
CA ASP A 134 0.53 -18.17 32.45
C ASP A 134 0.76 -18.65 33.88
N CYS A 135 1.55 -17.90 34.67
CA CYS A 135 1.70 -18.16 36.11
C CYS A 135 0.35 -18.05 36.85
N VAL A 136 -0.45 -17.01 36.55
CA VAL A 136 -1.77 -16.82 37.15
C VAL A 136 -2.74 -17.92 36.72
N ALA A 137 -2.72 -18.34 35.45
CA ALA A 137 -3.53 -19.43 34.95
C ALA A 137 -3.16 -20.76 35.63
N ALA A 138 -1.87 -21.08 35.75
CA ALA A 138 -1.41 -22.25 36.47
C ALA A 138 -1.81 -22.22 37.96
N LEU A 139 -1.75 -21.05 38.60
CA LEU A 139 -2.24 -20.86 39.97
C LEU A 139 -3.75 -21.05 40.10
N LEU A 140 -4.53 -20.58 39.13
CA LEU A 140 -5.99 -20.78 39.11
C LEU A 140 -6.36 -22.25 38.84
N ASP A 141 -5.59 -22.94 37.99
CA ASP A 141 -5.78 -24.36 37.66
C ASP A 141 -5.40 -25.29 38.82
N ILE A 142 -4.50 -24.88 39.74
CA ILE A 142 -4.27 -25.61 40.99
C ILE A 142 -5.59 -25.77 41.78
N PHE A 143 -6.54 -24.85 41.63
CA PHE A 143 -7.84 -24.89 42.28
C PHE A 143 -8.94 -25.59 41.45
N TRP A 144 -8.57 -26.41 40.45
CA TRP A 144 -9.54 -27.09 39.56
C TRP A 144 -10.61 -27.94 40.30
N PHE A 145 -10.32 -28.40 41.52
CA PHE A 145 -11.24 -29.19 42.34
C PHE A 145 -12.26 -28.36 43.15
N LEU A 146 -12.11 -27.02 43.22
CA LEU A 146 -13.01 -26.10 43.90
C LEU A 146 -13.50 -25.01 42.93
N PRO A 147 -14.58 -25.25 42.16
CA PRO A 147 -15.08 -24.31 41.16
C PRO A 147 -15.40 -22.91 41.72
N TRP A 148 -15.90 -22.85 42.97
CA TRP A 148 -16.24 -21.59 43.63
C TRP A 148 -15.00 -20.77 44.03
N LEU A 149 -13.89 -21.42 44.39
CA LEU A 149 -12.66 -20.76 44.82
C LEU A 149 -11.97 -20.06 43.66
N ARG A 150 -11.97 -20.70 42.47
CA ARG A 150 -11.50 -20.08 41.22
C ARG A 150 -12.22 -18.76 40.95
N SER A 151 -13.56 -18.75 41.02
CA SER A 151 -14.34 -17.52 40.79
C SER A 151 -14.06 -16.43 41.83
N VAL A 152 -13.83 -16.80 43.09
CA VAL A 152 -13.46 -15.84 44.14
C VAL A 152 -12.08 -15.24 43.88
N VAL A 153 -11.10 -16.05 43.48
CA VAL A 153 -9.75 -15.56 43.16
C VAL A 153 -9.74 -14.67 41.92
N GLU A 154 -10.42 -15.07 40.84
CA GLU A 154 -10.61 -14.24 39.64
C GLU A 154 -11.27 -12.90 39.99
N PHE A 155 -12.32 -12.92 40.82
CA PHE A 155 -12.99 -11.70 41.29
C PHE A 155 -12.03 -10.80 42.07
N MET A 156 -11.27 -11.35 43.02
CA MET A 156 -10.31 -10.59 43.83
C MET A 156 -9.18 -9.99 42.99
N LEU A 157 -8.69 -10.72 41.99
CA LEU A 157 -7.59 -10.28 41.11
C LEU A 157 -8.04 -9.17 40.16
N LEU A 158 -9.29 -9.25 39.68
CA LEU A 158 -9.89 -8.23 38.80
C LEU A 158 -10.50 -7.04 39.57
N MET A 159 -10.73 -7.16 40.87
CA MET A 159 -11.39 -6.12 41.68
C MET A 159 -10.62 -4.77 41.67
N PRO A 160 -9.27 -4.73 41.80
CA PRO A 160 -8.51 -3.48 41.65
C PRO A 160 -8.69 -2.82 40.28
N TYR A 161 -8.71 -3.61 39.20
CA TYR A 161 -8.97 -3.12 37.85
C TYR A 161 -10.38 -2.54 37.72
N ARG A 162 -11.40 -3.26 38.22
CA ARG A 162 -12.80 -2.80 38.20
C ARG A 162 -13.01 -1.54 39.03
N ILE A 163 -12.35 -1.43 40.18
CA ILE A 163 -12.36 -0.23 41.02
C ILE A 163 -11.69 0.93 40.27
N PHE A 164 -10.53 0.70 39.65
CA PHE A 164 -9.84 1.72 38.87
C PHE A 164 -10.70 2.19 37.67
N CYS A 165 -11.31 1.27 36.93
CA CYS A 165 -12.24 1.59 35.85
C CYS A 165 -13.50 2.32 36.34
N PHE A 166 -14.01 1.97 37.53
CA PHE A 166 -15.12 2.68 38.15
C PHE A 166 -14.75 4.14 38.47
N PHE A 167 -13.57 4.39 39.03
CA PHE A 167 -13.11 5.75 39.34
C PHE A 167 -12.72 6.57 38.12
N THR A 168 -12.20 5.94 37.07
CA THR A 168 -11.73 6.63 35.85
C THR A 168 -12.81 6.74 34.77
N GLY A 169 -14.01 6.17 34.98
CA GLY A 169 -15.03 6.05 33.94
C GLY A 169 -14.63 5.10 32.80
N GLY A 170 -13.63 4.24 33.03
CA GLY A 170 -12.98 3.38 32.04
C GLY A 170 -13.86 2.28 31.43
N GLY A 171 -15.05 2.01 31.99
CA GLY A 171 -15.97 0.99 31.44
C GLY A 171 -16.50 1.33 30.05
N TYR A 172 -16.72 2.63 29.75
CA TYR A 172 -17.24 3.07 28.46
C TYR A 172 -16.27 2.78 27.30
N TYR A 173 -14.97 2.92 27.57
CA TYR A 173 -13.94 2.69 26.56
C TYR A 173 -13.82 1.21 26.21
N GLU A 174 -13.98 0.28 27.15
CA GLU A 174 -13.89 -1.15 26.84
C GLU A 174 -14.96 -1.60 25.84
N GLU A 175 -16.19 -1.15 25.99
CA GLU A 175 -17.30 -1.50 25.10
C GLU A 175 -17.17 -0.81 23.73
N ALA A 176 -16.76 0.46 23.72
CA ALA A 176 -16.48 1.19 22.49
C ALA A 176 -15.33 0.55 21.70
N TRP A 177 -14.22 0.22 22.37
CA TRP A 177 -13.08 -0.46 21.75
C TRP A 177 -13.42 -1.88 21.33
N ARG A 178 -14.26 -2.62 22.06
CA ARG A 178 -14.74 -3.93 21.61
C ARG A 178 -15.51 -3.84 20.31
N LYS A 179 -16.43 -2.87 20.16
CA LYS A 179 -17.15 -2.65 18.92
C LYS A 179 -16.24 -2.22 17.78
N VAL A 180 -15.31 -1.30 18.04
CA VAL A 180 -14.32 -0.88 17.05
C VAL A 180 -13.43 -2.05 16.63
N LEU A 181 -12.94 -2.85 17.58
CA LEU A 181 -12.13 -4.03 17.31
C LEU A 181 -12.93 -5.08 16.54
N GLU A 182 -14.21 -5.28 16.88
CA GLU A 182 -15.12 -6.14 16.14
C GLU A 182 -15.28 -5.67 14.69
N ILE A 183 -15.47 -4.37 14.46
CA ILE A 183 -15.56 -3.78 13.11
C ILE A 183 -14.23 -3.93 12.36
N LEU A 184 -13.10 -3.67 13.01
CA LEU A 184 -11.77 -3.74 12.41
C LEU A 184 -11.32 -5.18 12.11
N LEU A 185 -11.67 -6.14 12.97
CA LEU A 185 -11.38 -7.56 12.79
C LEU A 185 -12.42 -8.25 11.90
N ARG A 186 -13.57 -7.61 11.61
CA ARG A 186 -14.55 -8.09 10.65
C ARG A 186 -14.00 -7.85 9.24
N GLU A 187 -13.13 -8.76 8.82
CA GLU A 187 -12.64 -8.79 7.46
C GLU A 187 -13.82 -9.13 6.53
N TYR A 188 -14.29 -8.12 5.79
CA TYR A 188 -15.24 -8.30 4.71
C TYR A 188 -14.49 -8.69 3.45
N THR A 189 -14.92 -9.79 2.81
CA THR A 189 -14.38 -10.16 1.50
C THR A 189 -14.75 -9.11 0.46
N THR A 190 -14.01 -9.05 -0.64
CA THR A 190 -14.32 -8.12 -1.75
C THR A 190 -15.73 -8.36 -2.30
N GLU A 191 -16.17 -9.62 -2.38
CA GLU A 191 -17.51 -9.98 -2.85
C GLU A 191 -18.62 -9.48 -1.90
N GLU A 192 -18.39 -9.52 -0.58
CA GLU A 192 -19.35 -8.98 0.40
C GLU A 192 -19.47 -7.45 0.30
N LYS A 193 -18.34 -6.74 0.09
CA LYS A 193 -18.33 -5.28 -0.10
C LYS A 193 -19.08 -4.89 -1.37
N ASP A 194 -18.84 -5.58 -2.47
CA ASP A 194 -19.53 -5.36 -3.75
C ASP A 194 -21.03 -5.65 -3.60
N ALA A 195 -21.40 -6.71 -2.88
CA ALA A 195 -22.80 -7.07 -2.63
C ALA A 195 -23.55 -6.00 -1.82
N LEU A 196 -22.93 -5.44 -0.77
CA LEU A 196 -23.47 -4.33 0.01
C LEU A 196 -23.69 -3.08 -0.86
N GLN A 197 -22.72 -2.79 -1.74
CA GLN A 197 -22.80 -1.65 -2.64
C GLN A 197 -23.92 -1.80 -3.68
N ILE A 198 -24.06 -3.00 -4.28
CA ILE A 198 -25.13 -3.30 -5.25
C ILE A 198 -26.52 -3.15 -4.61
N LEU A 199 -26.69 -3.60 -3.37
CA LEU A 199 -27.94 -3.47 -2.62
C LEU A 199 -28.10 -2.08 -1.96
N SER A 200 -27.10 -1.21 -2.06
CA SER A 200 -27.05 0.12 -1.42
C SER A 200 -27.32 0.07 0.08
N LEU A 201 -26.66 -0.86 0.78
CA LEU A 201 -26.79 -1.09 2.22
C LEU A 201 -25.52 -0.70 2.98
N GLU A 202 -25.70 -0.38 4.26
CA GLU A 202 -24.58 -0.18 5.17
C GLU A 202 -24.00 -1.51 5.67
N VAL A 203 -22.74 -1.46 6.14
CA VAL A 203 -21.94 -2.60 6.60
C VAL A 203 -22.63 -3.40 7.72
N GLU A 204 -23.47 -2.73 8.51
CA GLU A 204 -24.21 -3.29 9.66
C GLU A 204 -25.69 -3.57 9.35
N ALA A 205 -26.09 -3.62 8.08
CA ALA A 205 -27.49 -3.85 7.69
C ALA A 205 -28.05 -5.18 8.22
N SER A 206 -29.26 -5.14 8.76
CA SER A 206 -29.93 -6.34 9.29
C SER A 206 -30.45 -7.24 8.16
N LEU A 207 -30.74 -8.52 8.45
CA LEU A 207 -31.36 -9.43 7.48
C LEU A 207 -32.70 -8.89 6.93
N GLN A 208 -33.43 -8.13 7.75
CA GLN A 208 -34.66 -7.49 7.33
C GLN A 208 -34.41 -6.41 6.27
N ASP A 209 -33.35 -5.62 6.45
CA ASP A 209 -32.95 -4.55 5.52
C ASP A 209 -32.42 -5.14 4.20
N ILE A 210 -31.62 -6.22 4.29
CA ILE A 210 -31.15 -6.99 3.12
C ILE A 210 -32.33 -7.50 2.31
N THR A 211 -33.31 -8.14 2.98
CA THR A 211 -34.49 -8.69 2.30
C THR A 211 -35.40 -7.60 1.72
N ARG A 212 -35.49 -6.45 2.41
CA ARG A 212 -36.28 -5.30 1.94
C ARG A 212 -35.69 -4.69 0.68
N SER A 213 -34.40 -4.33 0.71
CA SER A 213 -33.71 -3.76 -0.45
C SER A 213 -33.75 -4.70 -1.65
N TYR A 214 -33.52 -6.01 -1.43
CA TYR A 214 -33.67 -7.01 -2.50
C TYR A 214 -35.07 -7.00 -3.13
N ARG A 215 -36.14 -6.96 -2.33
CA ARG A 215 -37.53 -6.93 -2.83
C ARG A 215 -37.83 -5.66 -3.63
N GLU A 216 -37.29 -4.53 -3.22
CA GLU A 216 -37.48 -3.25 -3.91
C GLU A 216 -36.74 -3.23 -5.25
N LEU A 217 -35.46 -3.63 -5.25
CA LEU A 217 -34.65 -3.71 -6.46
C LEU A 217 -35.16 -4.78 -7.44
N ALA A 218 -35.60 -5.93 -6.94
CA ALA A 218 -36.16 -7.01 -7.76
C ALA A 218 -37.44 -6.58 -8.48
N LYS A 219 -38.30 -5.76 -7.85
CA LYS A 219 -39.51 -5.23 -8.50
C LYS A 219 -39.18 -4.26 -9.63
N THR A 220 -38.17 -3.41 -9.43
CA THR A 220 -37.75 -2.38 -10.39
C THR A 220 -37.02 -2.98 -11.60
N TRP A 221 -36.21 -4.01 -11.37
CA TRP A 221 -35.36 -4.63 -12.39
C TRP A 221 -35.88 -5.98 -12.89
N HIS A 222 -37.14 -6.34 -12.58
CA HIS A 222 -37.72 -7.60 -13.07
C HIS A 222 -37.81 -7.59 -14.62
N PRO A 223 -37.34 -8.63 -15.31
CA PRO A 223 -37.35 -8.69 -16.78
C PRO A 223 -38.76 -8.58 -17.37
N ASP A 224 -39.79 -9.01 -16.63
CA ASP A 224 -41.19 -8.91 -17.09
C ASP A 224 -41.73 -7.47 -17.06
N HIS A 225 -41.21 -6.60 -16.18
CA HIS A 225 -41.71 -5.24 -16.01
C HIS A 225 -40.79 -4.19 -16.66
N ASN A 226 -39.51 -4.51 -16.81
CA ASN A 226 -38.50 -3.61 -17.34
C ASN A 226 -38.00 -4.09 -18.71
N PRO A 227 -38.38 -3.41 -19.82
CA PRO A 227 -38.04 -3.83 -21.17
C PRO A 227 -36.59 -3.49 -21.61
N SER A 228 -35.75 -2.99 -20.70
CA SER A 228 -34.34 -2.71 -21.01
C SER A 228 -33.53 -4.00 -21.17
N LYS A 229 -32.60 -4.03 -22.14
CA LYS A 229 -31.73 -5.18 -22.38
C LYS A 229 -30.76 -5.46 -21.21
N ASP A 230 -30.53 -4.45 -20.37
CA ASP A 230 -29.63 -4.54 -19.21
C ASP A 230 -30.37 -4.98 -17.93
N ALA A 231 -31.70 -5.10 -17.95
CA ALA A 231 -32.51 -5.48 -16.79
C ALA A 231 -32.15 -6.87 -16.27
N GLU A 232 -32.02 -7.86 -17.17
CA GLU A 232 -31.68 -9.24 -16.81
C GLU A 232 -30.29 -9.32 -16.14
N ALA A 233 -29.29 -8.68 -16.74
CA ALA A 233 -27.93 -8.67 -16.19
C ALA A 233 -27.87 -7.98 -14.81
N THR A 234 -28.64 -6.91 -14.62
CA THR A 234 -28.71 -6.18 -13.34
C THR A 234 -29.45 -6.99 -12.28
N PHE A 235 -30.55 -7.65 -12.66
CA PHE A 235 -31.30 -8.55 -11.79
C PHE A 235 -30.43 -9.71 -11.27
N MET A 236 -29.63 -10.33 -12.15
CA MET A 236 -28.71 -11.40 -11.76
C MET A 236 -27.63 -10.91 -10.78
N LYS A 237 -27.12 -9.69 -10.97
CA LYS A 237 -26.17 -9.07 -10.02
C LYS A 237 -26.80 -8.82 -8.65
N ILE A 238 -28.02 -8.29 -8.62
CA ILE A 238 -28.79 -8.05 -7.39
C ILE A 238 -29.07 -9.38 -6.66
N HIS A 239 -29.45 -10.42 -7.40
CA HIS A 239 -29.72 -11.73 -6.83
C HIS A 239 -28.46 -12.36 -6.22
N ARG A 240 -27.34 -12.34 -6.95
CA ARG A 240 -26.04 -12.83 -6.46
C ARG A 240 -25.58 -12.07 -5.21
N ALA A 241 -25.72 -10.74 -5.20
CA ALA A 241 -25.41 -9.92 -4.04
C ALA A 241 -26.25 -10.35 -2.81
N TYR A 242 -27.54 -10.58 -2.99
CA TYR A 242 -28.43 -11.06 -1.94
C TYR A 242 -28.01 -12.44 -1.40
N GLU A 243 -27.64 -13.39 -2.26
CA GLU A 243 -27.19 -14.73 -1.84
C GLU A 243 -25.91 -14.68 -0.99
N VAL A 244 -24.93 -13.88 -1.39
CA VAL A 244 -23.67 -13.70 -0.66
C VAL A 244 -23.92 -13.17 0.75
N LEU A 245 -24.75 -12.12 0.88
CA LEU A 245 -25.08 -11.56 2.20
C LEU A 245 -25.92 -12.53 3.05
N LEU A 246 -26.83 -13.28 2.43
CA LEU A 246 -27.64 -14.28 3.14
C LEU A 246 -26.78 -15.41 3.69
N GLN A 247 -25.83 -15.90 2.90
CA GLN A 247 -24.88 -16.94 3.33
C GLN A 247 -24.03 -16.44 4.50
N ARG A 248 -23.54 -15.20 4.41
CA ARG A 248 -22.79 -14.56 5.51
C ARG A 248 -23.61 -14.50 6.79
N HIS A 249 -24.86 -14.08 6.73
CA HIS A 249 -25.74 -14.00 7.90
C HIS A 249 -25.99 -15.38 8.54
N ARG A 250 -26.17 -16.43 7.73
CA ARG A 250 -26.29 -17.82 8.25
C ARG A 250 -25.03 -18.27 8.98
N THR A 251 -23.85 -17.99 8.43
CA THR A 251 -22.57 -18.39 9.09
C THR A 251 -22.33 -17.69 10.41
N GLN A 252 -22.83 -16.46 10.59
CA GLN A 252 -22.67 -15.72 11.85
C GLN A 252 -23.61 -16.19 12.96
N HIS A 253 -24.82 -16.65 12.64
CA HIS A 253 -25.79 -17.14 13.64
C HIS A 253 -25.67 -18.64 13.94
N GLY A 254 -24.95 -19.41 13.11
CA GLY A 254 -24.72 -20.84 13.33
C GLY A 254 -23.53 -21.19 14.22
N ARG A 255 -22.90 -20.20 14.85
CA ARG A 255 -21.69 -20.33 15.67
C ARG A 255 -21.98 -19.82 17.09
#